data_AF-A0A970AIJ4-F1
#
_entry.id   AF-A0A970AIJ4-F1
#
_cell.length_a   1.000
_cell.length_b   1.000
_cell.length_c   1.000
_cell.angle_alpha   90.00
_cell.angle_beta   90.00
_cell.angle_gamma   90.00
#
_symmetry.space_group_name_H-M   'P 1'
#
loop_
_entity.id
_entity.type
_entity.pdbx_description
1 polymer ?
#
loop_
_entity_poly.entity_id
_entity_poly.type
_entity_poly.pdbx_seq_one_letter_code
_entity_poly.pdbx_strand_id
1 'polypeptide(L)'
;MNAEIQELVLKLLEPGVYKTTAQIVEEFRAEFPEKWRALQREGEERFAGSCGAHQMPANAVRQALFSLPEEKRRCRYRRGEYSWAAASEGAGG
;
A
#
# COMPACT_ATOMS: atom_id res chain seq x y z
N MET A 1 -1.38 0.63 -14.35
CA MET A 1 -2.18 0.80 -13.12
C MET A 1 -1.41 0.46 -11.85
N ASN A 2 -0.65 -0.65 -11.80
CA ASN A 2 0.02 -1.10 -10.57
C ASN A 2 1.31 -0.30 -10.23
N ALA A 3 2.10 0.13 -11.22
CA ALA A 3 3.39 0.79 -11.00
C ALA A 3 3.31 2.11 -10.22
N GLU A 4 2.35 2.98 -10.56
CA GLU A 4 2.18 4.27 -9.86
C GLU A 4 1.80 4.06 -8.37
N ILE A 5 0.93 3.09 -8.08
CA ILE A 5 0.53 2.79 -6.69
C ILE A 5 1.73 2.23 -5.93
N GLN A 6 2.56 1.40 -6.55
CA GLN A 6 3.80 0.92 -5.94
C GLN A 6 4.74 2.06 -5.58
N GLU A 7 4.94 3.04 -6.46
CA GLU A 7 5.76 4.22 -6.18
C GLU A 7 5.22 5.06 -5.02
N LEU A 8 3.91 5.27 -4.98
CA LEU A 8 3.26 5.99 -3.88
C LEU A 8 3.36 5.24 -2.55
N VAL A 9 3.14 3.92 -2.56
CA VAL A 9 3.30 3.07 -1.38
C VAL A 9 4.75 3.08 -0.88
N LEU A 10 5.74 3.07 -1.77
CA LEU A 10 7.15 3.15 -1.37
C LEU A 10 7.46 4.44 -0.62
N LYS A 11 6.83 5.57 -0.97
CA LYS A 11 7.00 6.85 -0.27
C LYS A 11 6.47 6.82 1.17
N LEU A 12 5.53 5.91 1.48
CA LEU A 12 4.96 5.74 2.82
C LEU A 12 5.78 4.78 3.69
N LEU A 13 6.65 3.97 3.08
CA LEU A 13 7.52 3.07 3.80
C LEU A 13 8.75 3.83 4.31
N GLU A 14 9.07 3.62 5.59
CA GLU A 14 10.21 4.26 6.24
C GLU A 14 11.24 3.19 6.66
N PRO A 15 12.55 3.43 6.48
CA PRO A 15 13.57 2.49 6.94
C PRO A 15 13.54 2.33 8.46
N GLY A 16 13.51 1.08 8.94
CA GLY A 16 13.51 0.77 10.37
C GLY A 16 12.16 0.93 11.08
N VAL A 17 11.15 1.50 10.43
CA VAL A 17 9.79 1.64 10.97
C VAL A 17 8.87 0.62 10.32
N TYR A 18 8.36 -0.32 11.11
CA TYR A 18 7.40 -1.31 10.63
C TYR A 18 5.97 -0.81 10.80
N LYS A 19 5.23 -0.80 9.70
CA LYS A 19 3.84 -0.37 9.63
C LYS A 19 2.91 -1.50 9.20
N THR A 20 1.77 -1.53 9.87
CA THR A 20 0.47 -2.05 9.45
C THR A 20 0.18 -2.05 7.95
N THR A 21 -0.35 -3.12 7.33
CA THR A 21 -1.12 -2.89 6.07
C THR A 21 -2.24 -1.88 6.31
N ALA A 22 -2.92 -1.95 7.45
CA ALA A 22 -3.98 -1.00 7.79
C ALA A 22 -3.43 0.42 7.98
N GLN A 23 -2.28 0.57 8.67
CA GLN A 23 -1.62 1.86 8.85
C GLN A 23 -1.24 2.49 7.50
N ILE A 24 -0.63 1.72 6.59
CA ILE A 24 -0.23 2.21 5.27
C ILE A 24 -1.44 2.58 4.42
N VAL A 25 -2.56 1.87 4.54
CA VAL A 25 -3.82 2.22 3.86
C VAL A 25 -4.35 3.57 4.36
N GLU A 26 -4.35 3.81 5.67
CA GLU A 26 -4.79 5.07 6.23
C GLU A 26 -3.85 6.23 5.87
N GLU A 27 -2.53 6.00 5.92
CA GLU A 27 -1.54 6.99 5.45
C GLU A 27 -1.72 7.30 3.95
N PHE A 28 -1.93 6.28 3.11
CA PHE A 28 -2.17 6.49 1.69
C PHE A 28 -3.43 7.32 1.44
N ARG A 29 -4.50 7.09 2.21
CA ARG A 29 -5.74 7.87 2.11
C ARG A 29 -5.53 9.32 2.51
N ALA A 30 -4.71 9.58 3.53
CA ALA A 30 -4.41 10.92 4.03
C ALA A 30 -3.47 11.69 3.09
N GLU A 31 -2.38 11.05 2.66
CA GLU A 31 -1.30 11.69 1.88
C GLU A 31 -1.64 11.78 0.38
N PHE A 32 -2.43 10.85 -0.15
CA PHE A 32 -2.79 10.80 -1.57
C PHE A 32 -4.32 10.73 -1.81
N PRO A 33 -5.10 11.72 -1.31
CA PRO A 33 -6.56 11.68 -1.34
C PRO A 33 -7.13 11.70 -2.77
N GLU A 34 -6.44 12.34 -3.72
CA GLU A 34 -6.84 12.36 -5.13
C GLU A 34 -6.73 10.96 -5.76
N LYS A 35 -5.62 10.27 -5.51
CA LYS A 35 -5.43 8.90 -6.01
C LYS A 35 -6.41 7.93 -5.35
N TRP A 36 -6.67 8.10 -4.07
CA TRP A 36 -7.70 7.34 -3.35
C TRP A 36 -9.07 7.47 -4.01
N ARG A 37 -9.54 8.70 -4.28
CA ARG A 37 -10.83 8.95 -4.94
C ARG A 37 -10.88 8.38 -6.36
N ALA A 38 -9.78 8.45 -7.11
CA ALA A 38 -9.69 7.87 -8.44
C ALA A 38 -9.90 6.35 -8.40
N LEU A 39 -9.26 5.66 -7.44
CA LEU A 39 -9.44 4.22 -7.23
C LEU A 39 -10.85 3.86 -6.77
N GLN A 40 -11.49 4.70 -5.95
CA GLN A 40 -12.89 4.51 -5.57
C GLN A 40 -13.82 4.60 -6.78
N ARG A 41 -13.65 5.64 -7.61
CA ARG A 41 -14.44 5.83 -8.83
C ARG A 41 -14.28 4.66 -9.80
N GLU A 42 -13.05 4.19 -9.99
CA GLU A 42 -12.78 3.01 -10.81
C GLU A 42 -13.48 1.75 -10.26
N GLY A 43 -13.54 1.61 -8.93
CA GLY A 43 -14.27 0.53 -8.27
C GLY A 43 -15.78 0.63 -8.45
N GLU A 44 -16.33 1.84 -8.36
CA GLU A 44 -17.75 2.11 -8.57
C GLU A 44 -18.18 1.76 -10.00
N GLU A 45 -17.36 2.14 -10.99
CA GLU A 45 -17.58 1.83 -12.41
C GLU A 45 -17.54 0.32 -12.69
N ARG A 46 -16.64 -0.42 -12.04
CA ARG A 46 -16.46 -1.86 -12.27
C ARG A 46 -17.44 -2.74 -11.50
N PHE A 47 -17.85 -2.30 -10.31
CA PHE A 47 -18.61 -3.13 -9.38
C PHE A 47 -19.98 -2.54 -9.03
N ALA A 48 -20.46 -1.59 -9.84
CA ALA A 48 -21.80 -0.97 -9.78
C ALA A 48 -22.22 -0.52 -8.37
N GLY A 49 -21.30 0.06 -7.60
CA GLY A 49 -21.58 0.58 -6.25
C GLY A 49 -21.70 -0.47 -5.15
N SER A 50 -21.30 -1.72 -5.38
CA SER A 50 -21.22 -2.74 -4.31
C SER A 50 -20.09 -2.44 -3.31
N CYS A 51 -20.12 -3.07 -2.13
CA CYS A 51 -19.06 -2.94 -1.09
C CYS A 51 -17.63 -3.14 -1.63
N GLY A 52 -17.46 -3.88 -2.73
CA GLY A 52 -16.18 -4.05 -3.42
C GLY A 52 -15.59 -2.75 -3.98
N ALA A 53 -16.43 -1.79 -4.37
CA ALA A 53 -16.01 -0.47 -4.85
C ALA A 53 -15.30 0.33 -3.76
N HIS A 54 -15.86 0.36 -2.54
CA HIS A 54 -15.27 1.07 -1.41
C HIS A 54 -13.97 0.42 -0.90
N GLN A 55 -13.83 -0.90 -1.09
CA GLN A 55 -12.62 -1.64 -0.71
C GLN A 55 -11.52 -1.61 -1.77
N MET A 56 -11.82 -1.16 -2.98
CA MET A 56 -10.85 -1.18 -4.09
C MET A 56 -9.55 -0.43 -3.77
N PRO A 57 -9.56 0.79 -3.18
CA PRO A 57 -8.30 1.48 -2.86
C PRO A 57 -7.44 0.70 -1.86
N ALA A 58 -8.05 0.18 -0.79
CA ALA A 58 -7.34 -0.61 0.21
C ALA A 58 -6.77 -1.92 -0.37
N ASN A 59 -7.53 -2.58 -1.25
CA ASN A 59 -7.05 -3.76 -1.96
C ASN A 59 -5.92 -3.43 -2.93
N ALA A 60 -5.97 -2.29 -3.62
CA ALA A 60 -4.91 -1.85 -4.52
C ALA A 60 -3.61 -1.56 -3.76
N VAL A 61 -3.69 -0.88 -2.61
CA VAL A 61 -2.53 -0.67 -1.71
C VAL A 61 -1.97 -1.99 -1.21
N ARG A 62 -2.82 -2.92 -0.76
CA ARG A 62 -2.40 -4.26 -0.34
C ARG A 62 -1.69 -5.00 -1.48
N GLN A 63 -2.28 -5.04 -2.66
CA GLN A 63 -1.68 -5.68 -3.83
C GLN A 63 -0.34 -5.05 -4.20
N ALA A 64 -0.26 -3.71 -4.20
CA ALA A 64 0.98 -3.00 -4.46
C ALA A 64 2.06 -3.39 -3.44
N LEU A 65 1.75 -3.39 -2.14
CA LEU A 65 2.66 -3.86 -1.09
C LEU A 65 3.17 -5.27 -1.37
N PHE A 66 2.31 -6.21 -1.77
CA PHE A 66 2.70 -7.58 -2.09
C PHE A 66 3.53 -7.71 -3.36
N SER A 67 3.30 -6.84 -4.35
CA SER A 67 4.01 -6.81 -5.62
C SER A 67 5.30 -5.99 -5.60
N LEU A 68 5.60 -5.29 -4.51
CA LEU A 68 6.88 -4.58 -4.37
C LEU A 68 8.05 -5.56 -4.40
N PRO A 69 9.14 -5.22 -5.10
CA PRO A 69 10.31 -6.07 -5.18
C PRO A 69 11.03 -6.11 -3.82
N GLU A 70 11.60 -7.26 -3.46
CA GLU A 70 12.13 -7.52 -2.11
C GLU A 70 13.27 -6.57 -1.73
N GLU A 71 14.03 -6.07 -2.69
CA GLU A 71 15.10 -5.10 -2.46
C GLU A 71 14.61 -3.72 -2.02
N LYS A 72 13.31 -3.40 -2.19
CA LYS A 72 12.73 -2.10 -1.80
C LYS A 72 11.91 -2.16 -0.52
N ARG A 73 11.59 -3.35 0.00
CA ARG A 73 10.75 -3.52 1.20
C ARG A 73 11.28 -4.58 2.15
N ARG A 74 10.87 -4.48 3.41
CA ARG A 74 10.95 -5.57 4.37
C ARG A 74 9.55 -5.95 4.79
N CYS A 75 9.25 -7.25 4.75
CA CYS A 75 7.97 -7.80 5.18
C CYS A 75 8.16 -8.68 6.41
N ARG A 76 7.31 -8.51 7.42
CA ARG A 76 7.23 -9.41 8.57
C ARG A 76 5.79 -9.83 8.80
N TYR A 77 5.57 -11.12 9.01
CA TYR A 77 4.26 -11.67 9.38
C TYR A 77 4.29 -12.14 10.84
N ARG A 78 3.39 -11.63 11.68
CA ARG A 78 3.29 -12.02 13.09
C ARG A 78 1.83 -11.93 13.55
N ARG A 79 1.36 -12.95 14.28
CA ARG A 79 0.01 -12.99 14.89
C ARG A 79 -1.13 -12.69 13.90
N GLY A 80 -1.03 -13.18 12.67
CA GLY A 80 -2.09 -12.97 11.67
C GLY A 80 -1.96 -11.68 10.85
N GLU A 81 -0.93 -10.87 11.07
CA GLU A 81 -0.80 -9.56 10.45
C GLU A 81 0.56 -9.36 9.75
N TYR A 82 0.52 -8.68 8.59
CA TYR A 82 1.70 -8.25 7.86
C TYR A 82 2.10 -6.83 8.26
N SER A 83 3.40 -6.64 8.45
CA SER A 83 4.03 -5.34 8.70
C SER A 83 5.15 -5.09 7.71
N TRP A 84 5.28 -3.84 7.28
CA TRP A 84 6.09 -3.42 6.16
C TRP A 84 7.00 -2.28 6.57
N ALA A 85 8.25 -2.30 6.11
CA ALA A 85 9.20 -1.20 6.26
C ALA A 85 9.92 -1.00 4.93
N ALA A 86 10.52 0.16 4.70
CA ALA A 86 11.40 0.32 3.55
C ALA A 86 12.64 -0.57 3.76
N ALA A 87 13.19 -1.11 2.68
CA ALA A 87 14.54 -1.61 2.74
C ALA A 87 15.46 -0.42 3.05
N SER A 88 16.27 -0.53 4.09
CA SER A 88 17.39 0.41 4.25
C SER A 88 18.34 0.14 3.09
N GLU A 89 18.73 1.17 2.33
CA GLU A 89 19.99 1.10 1.58
C GLU A 89 21.06 0.66 2.59
N GLY A 90 21.74 -0.44 2.31
CA GLY A 90 22.50 -1.16 3.32
C GLY A 90 23.42 -0.23 4.12
N ALA A 91 23.40 -0.38 5.44
CA ALA A 91 24.64 -0.30 6.20
C ALA A 91 25.58 -1.39 5.66
N GLY A 92 26.26 -1.10 4.55
CA GLY A 92 27.47 -1.77 4.14
C GLY A 92 28.62 -1.11 4.87
N GLY A 93 28.87 -1.57 6.10
CA GLY A 93 30.09 -1.30 6.86
C GLY A 93 30.98 -2.53 6.85
#